data_AF-A0A947FTS7-F1
#
_entry.id   AF-A0A947FTS7-F1
#
_cell.length_a   1.000
_cell.length_b   1.000
_cell.length_c   1.000
_cell.angle_alpha   90.00
_cell.angle_beta   90.00
_cell.angle_gamma   90.00
#
_symmetry.space_group_name_H-M   'P 1'
#
loop_
_entity.id
_entity.type
_entity.pdbx_description
1 polymer ?
#
loop_
_entity_poly.entity_id
_entity_poly.type
_entity_poly.pdbx_seq_one_letter_code
_entity_poly.pdbx_strand_id
1 'polypeptide(L)'
;YDLEFAMRGTIRNTRSAYLGVEASIAAIKALQQSVISQESALEATQAGFEVGTRTIVDVLLSTRNLFSARSRLAQARYNYVIAILSLKQAAGILTEDDLSMVNQWIEPKTNG
;
A
#
# COMPACT_ATOMS: atom_id res chain seq x y z
N TYR A 1 25.99 -17.23 26.88
CA TYR A 1 25.98 -17.45 25.43
C TYR A 1 24.58 -17.23 24.87
N ASP A 2 23.54 -17.84 25.45
CA ASP A 2 22.16 -17.71 24.97
C ASP A 2 21.56 -16.30 25.06
N LEU A 3 21.85 -15.55 26.13
CA LEU A 3 21.35 -14.18 26.30
C LEU A 3 21.87 -13.21 25.22
N GLU A 4 23.16 -13.31 24.88
CA GLU A 4 23.77 -12.47 23.84
C GLU A 4 23.22 -12.82 22.45
N PHE A 5 23.01 -14.10 22.18
CA PHE A 5 22.40 -14.57 20.94
C PHE A 5 20.95 -14.09 20.81
N ALA A 6 20.16 -14.19 21.88
CA ALA A 6 18.78 -13.70 21.94
C ALA A 6 18.71 -12.18 21.73
N MET A 7 19.54 -11.39 22.43
CA MET A 7 19.60 -9.93 22.25
C MET A 7 19.95 -9.54 20.81
N ARG A 8 20.98 -10.17 20.21
CA ARG A 8 21.37 -9.89 18.82
C ARG A 8 20.28 -10.30 17.84
N GLY A 9 19.56 -11.39 18.12
CA GLY A 9 18.38 -11.82 17.35
C GLY A 9 17.29 -10.74 17.34
N THR A 10 16.89 -10.27 18.52
CA THR A 10 15.86 -9.24 18.66
C THR A 10 16.25 -7.95 17.96
N ILE A 11 17.46 -7.42 18.18
CA ILE A 11 17.93 -6.17 17.53
C ILE A 11 17.86 -6.28 16.00
N ARG A 12 18.29 -7.42 15.44
CA ARG A 12 18.25 -7.66 13.99
C ARG A 12 16.82 -7.69 13.47
N ASN A 13 15.92 -8.37 14.17
CA ASN A 13 14.52 -8.51 13.79
C ASN A 13 13.80 -7.15 13.84
N THR A 14 13.98 -6.38 14.91
CA THR A 14 13.40 -5.03 15.05
C THR A 14 13.92 -4.09 13.96
N ARG A 15 15.22 -4.13 13.66
CA ARG A 15 15.80 -3.31 12.58
C ARG A 15 15.25 -3.70 11.21
N SER A 16 15.13 -5.00 10.94
CA SER A 16 14.55 -5.49 9.68
C SER A 16 13.09 -5.06 9.53
N ALA A 17 12.31 -5.17 10.60
CA ALA A 17 10.91 -4.76 10.59
C ALA A 17 10.76 -3.25 10.37
N TYR A 18 11.62 -2.43 11.01
CA TYR A 18 11.65 -0.98 10.81
C TYR A 18 11.95 -0.61 9.35
N LEU A 19 12.96 -1.25 8.74
CA LEU A 19 13.27 -1.04 7.32
C LEU A 19 12.11 -1.48 6.40
N GLY A 20 11.37 -2.52 6.79
CA GLY A 20 10.15 -2.93 6.09
C GLY A 20 9.05 -1.86 6.12
N VAL A 21 8.86 -1.20 7.26
CA VAL A 21 7.92 -0.07 7.39
C VAL A 21 8.35 1.08 6.48
N GLU A 22 9.61 1.51 6.53
CA GLU A 22 10.13 2.58 5.68
C GLU A 22 9.97 2.26 4.17
N ALA A 23 10.28 1.02 3.76
CA ALA A 23 10.10 0.57 2.38
C ALA A 23 8.63 0.62 1.94
N SER A 24 7.70 0.22 2.82
CA SER A 24 6.27 0.26 2.51
C SER A 24 5.72 1.70 2.41
N ILE A 25 6.24 2.65 3.21
CA ILE A 25 5.92 4.08 3.07
C ILE A 25 6.37 4.59 1.69
N ALA A 26 7.60 4.25 1.28
CA ALA A 26 8.13 4.64 -0.03
C ALA A 26 7.29 4.04 -1.18
N ALA A 27 6.89 2.77 -1.06
CA ALA A 27 6.03 2.10 -2.04
C ALA A 27 4.65 2.76 -2.15
N ILE A 28 4.03 3.15 -1.03
CA ILE A 28 2.76 3.89 -1.02
C ILE A 28 2.90 5.22 -1.76
N LYS A 29 3.95 6.00 -1.47
CA LYS A 29 4.20 7.29 -2.15
C LYS A 29 4.35 7.11 -3.66
N ALA A 30 5.13 6.12 -4.09
CA ALA A 30 5.31 5.81 -5.52
C ALA A 30 3.98 5.40 -6.19
N LEU A 31 3.17 4.58 -5.52
CA LEU A 31 1.88 4.15 -6.04
C LEU A 31 0.84 5.27 -6.06
N GLN A 32 0.87 6.21 -5.11
CA GLN A 32 0.06 7.44 -5.17
C GLN A 32 0.40 8.25 -6.41
N GLN A 33 1.69 8.45 -6.68
CA GLN A 33 2.11 9.14 -7.91
C GLN A 33 1.71 8.38 -9.18
N SER A 34 1.77 7.04 -9.14
CA SER A 34 1.30 6.21 -10.25
C SER A 34 -0.20 6.39 -10.50
N VAL A 35 -1.04 6.47 -9.46
CA VAL A 35 -2.47 6.74 -9.61
C VAL A 35 -2.70 8.09 -10.29
N ILE A 36 -2.05 9.15 -9.81
CA ILE A 36 -2.14 10.50 -10.41
C ILE A 36 -1.76 10.46 -11.90
N SER A 37 -0.66 9.77 -12.23
CA SER A 37 -0.23 9.63 -13.62
C SER A 37 -1.25 8.89 -14.49
N GLN A 38 -1.92 7.87 -13.95
CA GLN A 38 -2.94 7.13 -14.71
C GLN A 38 -4.24 7.93 -14.84
N GLU A 39 -4.58 8.79 -13.88
CA GLU A 39 -5.70 9.73 -13.98
C GLU A 39 -5.48 10.72 -15.11
N SER A 40 -4.31 11.37 -15.17
CA SER A 40 -3.96 12.27 -16.26
C SER A 40 -3.92 11.56 -17.62
N ALA A 41 -3.44 10.31 -17.67
CA ALA A 41 -3.45 9.52 -18.91
C ALA A 41 -4.87 9.18 -19.38
N LEU A 42 -5.79 8.90 -18.46
CA LEU A 42 -7.20 8.69 -18.78
C LEU A 42 -7.83 9.98 -19.30
N GLU A 43 -7.63 11.10 -18.62
CA GLU A 43 -8.14 12.41 -19.04
C GLU A 43 -7.67 12.78 -20.46
N ALA A 44 -6.38 12.64 -20.75
CA ALA A 44 -5.83 12.89 -22.08
C ALA A 44 -6.41 11.95 -23.14
N THR A 45 -6.66 10.68 -22.78
CA THR A 45 -7.25 9.70 -23.69
C THR A 45 -8.72 10.00 -23.97
N GLN A 46 -9.47 10.46 -22.95
CA GLN A 46 -10.86 10.90 -23.09
C GLN A 46 -10.96 12.13 -24.00
N ALA A 47 -10.14 13.16 -23.76
CA ALA A 47 -10.07 14.33 -24.64
C ALA A 47 -9.71 13.94 -26.08
N GLY A 48 -8.75 13.02 -26.25
CA GLY A 48 -8.38 12.48 -27.56
C GLY A 48 -9.52 11.74 -28.26
N PHE A 49 -10.36 11.03 -27.50
CA PHE A 49 -11.54 10.34 -28.02
C PHE A 49 -12.63 11.32 -28.45
N GLU A 50 -12.86 12.38 -27.67
CA GLU A 50 -13.83 13.44 -27.99
C GLU A 50 -13.51 14.17 -29.30
N VAL A 51 -12.21 14.35 -29.61
CA VAL A 51 -11.76 14.96 -30.87
C VAL A 51 -11.43 13.92 -31.97
N GLY A 52 -11.74 12.64 -31.74
CA GLY A 52 -11.59 11.56 -32.74
C GLY A 52 -10.15 11.08 -33.01
N THR A 53 -9.17 11.49 -32.20
CA THR A 53 -7.76 11.06 -32.30
C THR A 53 -7.44 9.79 -31.50
N ARG A 54 -8.36 9.35 -30.64
CA ARG A 54 -8.30 8.09 -29.88
C ARG A 54 -9.59 7.31 -30.05
N THR A 55 -9.54 6.02 -29.75
CA THR A 55 -10.68 5.11 -29.83
C THR A 55 -11.30 4.86 -28.46
N ILE A 56 -12.55 4.38 -28.44
CA ILE A 56 -13.20 3.95 -27.20
C ILE A 56 -12.44 2.82 -26.50
N VAL A 57 -11.74 1.97 -27.27
CA VAL A 57 -10.89 0.89 -26.71
C VAL A 57 -9.71 1.47 -25.93
N ASP A 58 -9.12 2.59 -26.39
CA ASP A 58 -8.05 3.28 -25.65
C ASP A 58 -8.55 3.81 -24.31
N VAL A 59 -9.76 4.39 -24.28
CA VAL A 59 -10.40 4.89 -23.05
C VAL A 59 -10.64 3.74 -22.07
N LEU A 60 -11.16 2.60 -22.54
CA LEU A 60 -11.39 1.41 -21.71
C LEU A 60 -10.06 0.85 -21.15
N LEU A 61 -9.02 0.81 -21.96
CA LEU A 61 -7.69 0.35 -21.53
C LEU A 61 -7.10 1.29 -20.47
N SER A 62 -7.17 2.61 -20.69
CA SER A 62 -6.66 3.61 -19.73
C SER A 62 -7.44 3.56 -18.41
N THR A 63 -8.76 3.39 -18.48
CA THR A 63 -9.63 3.18 -17.31
C THR A 63 -9.21 1.95 -16.53
N ARG A 64 -8.99 0.81 -17.21
CA ARG A 64 -8.50 -0.42 -16.57
C ARG A 64 -7.15 -0.21 -15.87
N ASN A 65 -6.24 0.54 -16.49
CA ASN A 65 -4.93 0.84 -15.91
C ASN A 65 -5.04 1.69 -14.64
N LEU A 66 -5.91 2.70 -14.63
CA LEU A 66 -6.21 3.50 -13.44
C LEU A 66 -6.75 2.63 -12.29
N PHE A 67 -7.72 1.75 -12.57
CA PHE A 67 -8.24 0.83 -11.54
C PHE A 67 -7.19 -0.13 -11.02
N SER A 68 -6.32 -0.65 -11.90
CA SER A 68 -5.18 -1.48 -11.50
C SER A 68 -4.22 -0.73 -10.57
N ALA A 69 -3.88 0.53 -10.89
CA ALA A 69 -3.02 1.36 -10.04
C ALA A 69 -3.65 1.63 -8.67
N ARG A 70 -4.96 1.94 -8.63
CA ARG A 70 -5.70 2.13 -7.37
C ARG A 70 -5.73 0.86 -6.52
N SER A 71 -5.94 -0.30 -7.14
CA SER A 71 -5.89 -1.60 -6.44
C SER A 71 -4.51 -1.88 -5.84
N ARG A 72 -3.43 -1.61 -6.59
CA ARG A 72 -2.05 -1.76 -6.09
C ARG A 72 -1.77 -0.83 -4.91
N LEU A 73 -2.24 0.42 -4.96
CA LEU A 73 -2.12 1.36 -3.85
C LEU A 73 -2.87 0.86 -2.60
N ALA A 74 -4.07 0.31 -2.76
CA ALA A 74 -4.83 -0.28 -1.65
C ALA A 74 -4.07 -1.46 -1.02
N GLN A 75 -3.53 -2.36 -1.85
CA GLN A 75 -2.70 -3.47 -1.36
C GLN A 75 -1.44 -2.99 -0.63
N ALA A 76 -0.79 -1.93 -1.11
CA ALA A 76 0.39 -1.37 -0.46
C ALA A 76 0.07 -0.76 0.92
N ARG A 77 -1.10 -0.12 1.06
CA ARG A 77 -1.59 0.35 2.37
C ARG A 77 -1.81 -0.81 3.34
N TYR A 78 -2.38 -1.91 2.87
CA TYR A 78 -2.51 -3.13 3.67
C TYR A 78 -1.14 -3.67 4.10
N ASN A 79 -0.18 -3.76 3.18
CA ASN A 79 1.16 -4.26 3.49
C ASN A 79 1.89 -3.37 4.52
N TYR A 80 1.69 -2.05 4.49
CA TYR A 80 2.21 -1.12 5.51
C TYR A 80 1.65 -1.41 6.90
N VAL A 81 0.36 -1.71 6.98
CA VAL A 81 -0.27 -2.09 8.26
C VAL A 81 0.37 -3.35 8.83
N ILE A 82 0.54 -4.40 8.00
CA ILE A 82 1.23 -5.63 8.41
C ILE A 82 2.69 -5.36 8.83
N ALA A 83 3.39 -4.45 8.14
CA ALA A 83 4.75 -4.06 8.50
C ALA A 83 4.81 -3.38 9.88
N ILE A 84 3.84 -2.51 10.21
CA ILE A 84 3.75 -1.90 11.54
C ILE A 84 3.51 -2.97 12.62
N LEU A 85 2.55 -3.86 12.41
CA LEU A 85 2.26 -4.94 13.38
C LEU A 85 3.50 -5.81 13.60
N SER A 86 4.24 -6.13 12.53
CA SER A 86 5.49 -6.90 12.61
C SER A 86 6.57 -6.15 13.41
N LEU A 87 6.67 -4.83 13.25
CA LEU A 87 7.59 -4.00 14.04
C LEU A 87 7.20 -3.96 15.52
N LYS A 88 5.91 -3.77 15.83
CA LYS A 88 5.41 -3.78 17.21
C LYS A 88 5.63 -5.13 17.87
N GLN A 89 5.42 -6.23 17.15
CA GLN A 89 5.73 -7.58 17.61
C GLN A 89 7.22 -7.75 17.92
N ALA A 90 8.10 -7.34 17.00
CA ALA A 90 9.55 -7.43 17.18
C ALA A 90 10.07 -6.53 18.32
N ALA A 91 9.38 -5.43 18.62
CA ALA A 91 9.68 -4.54 19.73
C ALA A 91 9.04 -5.00 21.07
N GLY A 92 8.19 -6.03 21.06
CA GLY A 92 7.52 -6.56 22.26
C GLY A 92 6.39 -5.66 22.79
N ILE A 93 5.86 -4.77 21.96
CA ILE A 93 4.83 -3.78 22.33
C ILE A 93 3.49 -3.98 21.60
N LEU A 94 3.32 -5.11 20.90
CA LEU A 94 2.07 -5.41 20.19
C LEU A 94 0.95 -5.68 21.20
N THR A 95 -0.15 -4.95 21.10
CA THR A 95 -1.33 -5.12 21.96
C THR A 95 -2.55 -5.63 21.17
N GLU A 96 -3.58 -6.09 21.88
CA GLU A 96 -4.87 -6.44 21.26
C GLU A 96 -5.56 -5.22 20.63
N ASP A 97 -5.38 -4.03 21.21
CA ASP A 97 -5.90 -2.77 20.64
C ASP A 97 -5.31 -2.50 19.25
N ASP A 98 -4.03 -2.82 19.03
CA ASP A 98 -3.40 -2.67 17.73
C ASP A 98 -4.06 -3.56 16.66
N LEU A 99 -4.46 -4.77 17.04
CA LEU A 99 -5.15 -5.70 16.15
C LEU A 99 -6.59 -5.25 15.87
N SER A 100 -7.28 -4.72 16.88
CA SER A 100 -8.63 -4.15 16.76
C SER A 100 -8.66 -2.94 15.82
N MET A 101 -7.70 -2.01 15.96
CA MET A 101 -7.57 -0.85 15.07
C MET A 101 -7.36 -1.27 13.62
N VAL A 102 -6.52 -2.29 13.38
CA VAL A 102 -6.27 -2.82 12.04
C VAL A 102 -7.51 -3.47 11.46
N ASN A 103 -8.27 -4.23 12.26
CA ASN A 103 -9.51 -4.86 11.83
C ASN A 103 -10.54 -3.81 11.35
N GLN A 104 -10.66 -2.68 12.06
CA GLN A 104 -11.55 -1.58 11.66
C GLN A 104 -11.13 -0.86 10.37
N TRP A 105 -9.84 -0.90 9.99
CA TRP A 105 -9.36 -0.31 8.74
C TRP A 105 -9.56 -1.21 7.53
N ILE A 106 -9.71 -2.52 7.77
CA ILE A 106 -9.85 -3.55 6.73
C ILE A 106 -11.32 -3.88 6.47
N GLU A 107 -12.20 -3.73 7.46
CA GLU A 107 -13.63 -3.89 7.27
C GLU A 107 -14.10 -2.90 6.19
N PRO A 108 -14.64 -3.39 5.04
CA PRO A 108 -15.26 -2.50 4.08
C PRO A 108 -16.38 -1.79 4.83
N LYS A 109 -16.49 -0.46 4.69
CA LYS A 109 -17.71 0.24 5.08
C LYS A 109 -18.84 -0.36 4.26
N THR A 110 -19.53 -1.34 4.83
CA THR A 110 -20.85 -1.76 4.40
C THR A 110 -21.75 -0.58 4.71
N ASN A 111 -21.85 0.32 3.74
CA ASN A 111 -22.88 1.33 3.73
C ASN A 111 -24.22 0.56 3.68
N GLY A 112 -24.93 0.54 4.80
CA GLY A 112 -26.35 0.22 4.84
C GLY A 112 -27.17 1.32 4.17
#